data_AF-A0A1F9XMR1-F1
#
_entry.id   AF-A0A1F9XMR1-F1
#
_cell.length_a   1.000
_cell.length_b   1.000
_cell.length_c   1.000
_cell.angle_alpha   90.00
_cell.angle_beta   90.00
_cell.angle_gamma   90.00
#
_symmetry.space_group_name_H-M   'P 1'
#
loop_
_entity.id
_entity.type
_entity.pdbx_description
1 polymer ?
#
loop_
_entity_poly.entity_id
_entity_poly.type
_entity_poly.pdbx_seq_one_letter_code
_entity_poly.pdbx_strand_id
1 'polypeptide(L)'
;MAMLKAETERKRREYFASRGFRILEGNVVTADVPAIVSRSVAALKPVALALNSVSVRNGYDSETLVGAAVAMVQTALQYKIPPMLEGGQHTGGMFPPAMAMVRGWGDCDTKTGVLASILSNWSQTRIVGVAVPEHYLMAIFRLPAKGDAFIEYKGLQYVLIEPAGPAWLPPGQVGVDTMPMLQAAEGFRIEPFGANPG
;
A
#
# COMPACT_ATOMS: atom_id res chain seq x y z
N MET A 1 -21.26 11.43 -32.72
CA MET A 1 -21.42 10.16 -31.96
C MET A 1 -20.11 9.70 -31.30
N ALA A 2 -19.00 9.52 -32.04
CA ALA A 2 -17.72 9.06 -31.46
C ALA A 2 -17.12 10.02 -30.42
N MET A 3 -17.12 11.32 -30.70
CA MET A 3 -16.58 12.35 -29.80
C MET A 3 -17.33 12.44 -28.46
N LEU A 4 -18.66 12.30 -28.49
CA LEU A 4 -19.48 12.28 -27.28
C LEU A 4 -19.18 11.06 -26.40
N LYS A 5 -19.01 9.88 -27.01
CA LYS A 5 -18.64 8.66 -26.27
C LYS A 5 -17.27 8.79 -25.60
N ALA A 6 -16.28 9.30 -26.32
CA ALA A 6 -14.93 9.53 -25.77
C ALA A 6 -14.95 10.49 -24.58
N GLU A 7 -15.72 11.58 -24.70
CA GLU A 7 -15.86 12.58 -23.63
C GLU A 7 -16.58 12.02 -22.40
N THR A 8 -17.63 11.22 -22.58
CA THR A 8 -18.32 10.53 -21.49
C THR A 8 -17.40 9.55 -20.76
N GLU A 9 -16.61 8.76 -21.49
CA GLU A 9 -15.65 7.82 -20.90
C GLU A 9 -14.55 8.54 -20.11
N ARG A 10 -14.04 9.66 -20.64
CA ARG A 10 -13.07 10.51 -19.94
C ARG A 10 -13.63 11.03 -18.62
N LYS A 11 -14.81 11.67 -18.66
CA LYS A 11 -15.48 12.20 -17.46
C LYS A 11 -15.79 11.12 -16.43
N ARG A 12 -16.18 9.92 -16.88
CA ARG A 12 -16.42 8.78 -15.99
C ARG A 12 -15.15 8.35 -15.28
N ARG A 13 -14.03 8.20 -16.01
CA ARG A 13 -12.73 7.86 -15.41
C ARG A 13 -12.27 8.93 -14.41
N GLU A 14 -12.40 10.21 -14.76
CA GLU A 14 -12.07 11.32 -13.87
C GLU A 14 -12.91 11.33 -12.60
N TYR A 15 -14.23 11.07 -12.72
CA TYR A 15 -15.12 10.97 -11.58
C TYR A 15 -14.66 9.87 -10.61
N PHE A 16 -14.42 8.65 -11.09
CA PHE A 16 -13.95 7.55 -10.24
C PHE A 16 -12.56 7.82 -9.66
N ALA A 17 -11.62 8.34 -10.45
CA ALA A 17 -10.27 8.69 -10.00
C ALA A 17 -10.30 9.73 -8.87
N SER A 18 -11.18 10.73 -8.98
CA SER A 18 -11.38 11.76 -7.95
C SER A 18 -11.88 11.18 -6.62
N ARG A 19 -12.49 10.00 -6.65
CA ARG A 19 -13.02 9.26 -5.50
C ARG A 19 -12.12 8.11 -5.05
N GLY A 20 -10.97 7.93 -5.70
CA GLY A 20 -10.02 6.86 -5.38
C GLY A 20 -10.31 5.51 -5.96
N PHE A 21 -11.02 5.48 -7.07
CA PHE A 21 -11.27 4.29 -7.85
C PHE A 21 -10.63 4.41 -9.22
N ARG A 22 -10.35 3.26 -9.83
CA ARG A 22 -9.94 3.15 -11.23
C ARG A 22 -10.88 2.19 -11.95
N ILE A 23 -11.00 2.38 -13.26
CA ILE A 23 -11.80 1.53 -14.13
C ILE A 23 -10.85 0.65 -14.95
N LEU A 24 -10.93 -0.66 -14.76
CA LEU A 24 -10.21 -1.67 -15.52
C LEU A 24 -10.96 -2.05 -16.80
N GLU A 25 -10.38 -2.93 -17.60
CA GLU A 25 -11.07 -3.55 -18.73
C GLU A 25 -12.37 -4.24 -18.29
N GLY A 26 -13.36 -4.27 -19.19
CA GLY A 26 -14.69 -4.80 -18.86
C GLY A 26 -15.54 -3.91 -17.95
N ASN A 27 -15.17 -2.64 -17.74
CA ASN A 27 -15.87 -1.67 -16.86
C ASN A 27 -15.88 -2.08 -15.37
N VAL A 28 -14.86 -2.83 -14.92
CA VAL A 28 -14.72 -3.18 -13.51
C VAL A 28 -14.16 -1.98 -12.75
N VAL A 29 -14.89 -1.52 -11.73
CA VAL A 29 -14.45 -0.46 -10.82
C VAL A 29 -13.77 -1.10 -9.61
N THR A 30 -12.54 -0.71 -9.33
CA THR A 30 -11.76 -1.19 -8.18
C THR A 30 -11.11 -0.02 -7.47
N ALA A 31 -10.73 -0.21 -6.21
CA ALA A 31 -9.95 0.77 -5.50
C ALA A 31 -8.60 1.03 -6.20
N ASP A 32 -8.20 2.29 -6.24
CA ASP A 32 -6.90 2.71 -6.72
C ASP A 32 -6.00 2.93 -5.50
N VAL A 33 -5.37 1.83 -5.04
CA VAL A 33 -4.52 1.83 -3.83
C VAL A 33 -3.45 2.92 -3.92
N PRO A 34 -2.66 3.06 -5.02
CA PRO A 34 -1.69 4.15 -5.13
C PRO A 34 -2.28 5.54 -4.99
N ALA A 35 -3.41 5.83 -5.65
CA ALA A 35 -4.06 7.12 -5.56
C ALA A 35 -4.58 7.39 -4.13
N ILE A 36 -5.12 6.37 -3.46
CA ILE A 36 -5.61 6.46 -2.08
C ILE A 36 -4.45 6.73 -1.12
N VAL A 37 -3.32 6.02 -1.27
CA VAL A 37 -2.08 6.26 -0.51
C VAL A 37 -1.61 7.69 -0.70
N SER A 38 -1.47 8.14 -1.95
CA SER A 38 -0.99 9.48 -2.26
C SER A 38 -1.82 10.58 -1.58
N ARG A 39 -3.14 10.46 -1.59
CA ARG A 39 -4.05 11.40 -0.90
C ARG A 39 -3.99 11.31 0.63
N SER A 40 -3.51 10.19 1.17
CA SER A 40 -3.52 9.91 2.61
C SER A 40 -2.20 10.26 3.31
N VAL A 41 -1.11 10.47 2.57
CA VAL A 41 0.21 10.80 3.11
C VAL A 41 0.15 11.93 4.14
N ALA A 42 -0.47 13.06 3.78
CA ALA A 42 -0.55 14.23 4.66
C ALA A 42 -1.32 13.94 5.96
N ALA A 43 -2.39 13.14 5.90
CA ALA A 43 -3.21 12.80 7.06
C ALA A 43 -2.47 11.91 8.07
N LEU A 44 -1.53 11.06 7.61
CA LEU A 44 -0.72 10.20 8.48
C LEU A 44 0.64 10.81 8.88
N LYS A 45 0.94 12.03 8.46
CA LYS A 45 2.16 12.75 8.88
C LYS A 45 2.36 12.79 10.41
N PRO A 46 1.33 13.02 11.26
CA PRO A 46 1.52 13.01 12.71
C PRO A 46 2.05 11.67 13.24
N VAL A 47 1.61 10.55 12.67
CA VAL A 47 2.07 9.20 13.05
C VAL A 47 3.53 9.01 12.64
N ALA A 48 3.89 9.42 11.41
CA ALA A 48 5.26 9.35 10.93
C ALA A 48 6.23 10.19 11.78
N LEU A 49 5.81 11.37 12.24
CA LEU A 49 6.59 12.23 13.14
C LEU A 49 6.73 11.62 14.55
N ALA A 50 5.68 10.99 15.07
CA ALA A 50 5.73 10.32 16.36
C ALA A 50 6.72 9.15 16.34
N LEU A 51 6.67 8.31 15.31
CA LEU A 51 7.63 7.21 15.10
C LEU A 51 9.07 7.74 14.99
N ASN A 52 9.29 8.79 14.20
CA ASN A 52 10.61 9.41 14.07
C ASN A 52 11.13 9.98 15.40
N SER A 53 10.25 10.59 16.20
CA SER A 53 10.60 11.12 17.53
C SER A 53 11.02 10.02 18.50
N VAL A 54 10.36 8.86 18.44
CA VAL A 54 10.76 7.66 19.20
C VAL A 54 12.11 7.14 18.72
N SER A 55 12.33 7.10 17.39
CA SER A 55 13.61 6.69 16.80
C SER A 55 14.77 7.54 17.31
N VAL A 56 14.65 8.86 17.20
CA VAL A 56 15.68 9.82 17.62
C VAL A 56 15.97 9.70 19.12
N ARG A 57 14.93 9.58 19.95
CA ARG A 57 15.08 9.47 21.41
C ARG A 57 15.87 8.22 21.83
N ASN A 58 15.70 7.12 21.10
CA ASN A 58 16.33 5.85 21.44
C ASN A 58 17.58 5.53 20.59
N GLY A 59 17.97 6.43 19.67
CA GLY A 59 19.11 6.22 18.78
C GLY A 59 18.90 5.10 17.75
N TYR A 60 17.67 4.82 17.35
CA TYR A 60 17.36 3.81 16.34
C TYR A 60 17.67 4.31 14.93
N ASP A 61 18.22 3.41 14.12
CA ASP A 61 18.50 3.65 12.71
C ASP A 61 17.23 3.59 11.84
N SER A 62 17.39 3.89 10.55
CA SER A 62 16.28 3.91 9.59
C SER A 62 15.66 2.53 9.39
N GLU A 63 16.44 1.45 9.48
CA GLU A 63 15.92 0.09 9.32
C GLU A 63 15.01 -0.29 10.49
N THR A 64 15.46 0.01 11.71
CA THR A 64 14.69 -0.20 12.94
C THR A 64 13.42 0.65 12.94
N LEU A 65 13.50 1.91 12.47
CA LEU A 65 12.34 2.79 12.33
C LEU A 65 11.30 2.23 11.35
N VAL A 66 11.73 1.76 10.18
CA VAL A 66 10.83 1.10 9.20
C VAL A 66 10.25 -0.17 9.81
N GLY A 67 11.07 -1.03 10.41
CA GLY A 67 10.61 -2.25 11.08
C GLY A 67 9.59 -2.00 12.18
N ALA A 68 9.75 -0.93 12.96
CA ALA A 68 8.79 -0.52 13.98
C ALA A 68 7.45 -0.08 13.38
N ALA A 69 7.46 0.65 12.26
CA ALA A 69 6.24 1.02 11.54
C ALA A 69 5.52 -0.22 10.98
N VAL A 70 6.27 -1.16 10.40
CA VAL A 70 5.74 -2.45 9.92
C VAL A 70 5.09 -3.21 11.08
N ALA A 71 5.81 -3.38 12.18
CA ALA A 71 5.33 -4.08 13.36
C ALA A 71 4.07 -3.42 13.95
N MET A 72 4.04 -2.09 14.02
CA MET A 72 2.85 -1.34 14.47
C MET A 72 1.65 -1.63 13.57
N VAL A 73 1.79 -1.59 12.25
CA VAL A 73 0.68 -1.88 11.33
C VAL A 73 0.23 -3.34 11.43
N GLN A 74 1.17 -4.29 11.51
CA GLN A 74 0.87 -5.71 11.63
C GLN A 74 0.09 -6.04 12.91
N THR A 75 0.42 -5.38 14.03
CA THR A 75 -0.07 -5.76 15.37
C THR A 75 -1.18 -4.85 15.91
N ALA A 76 -1.16 -3.55 15.60
CA ALA A 76 -2.14 -2.59 16.12
C ALA A 76 -3.42 -2.54 15.28
N LEU A 77 -3.38 -2.95 14.01
CA LEU A 77 -4.56 -3.04 13.15
C LEU A 77 -5.01 -4.49 13.03
N GLN A 78 -6.24 -4.80 13.46
CA GLN A 78 -6.80 -6.14 13.29
C GLN A 78 -7.06 -6.43 11.81
N TYR A 79 -6.80 -7.67 11.39
CA TYR A 79 -7.12 -8.10 10.02
C TYR A 79 -8.62 -8.32 9.88
N LYS A 80 -9.28 -7.57 8.99
CA LYS A 80 -10.69 -7.75 8.65
C LYS A 80 -11.00 -7.11 7.31
N ILE A 81 -11.80 -7.79 6.50
CA ILE A 81 -12.22 -7.32 5.17
C ILE A 81 -13.25 -6.19 5.30
N PRO A 82 -12.95 -4.98 4.79
CA PRO A 82 -13.93 -3.90 4.69
C PRO A 82 -15.15 -4.29 3.85
N PRO A 83 -16.39 -3.97 4.29
CA PRO A 83 -17.58 -4.21 3.47
C PRO A 83 -17.55 -3.30 2.24
N MET A 84 -18.03 -3.78 1.09
CA MET A 84 -18.05 -3.02 -0.17
C MET A 84 -18.87 -1.73 -0.11
N LEU A 85 -19.86 -1.67 0.79
CA LEU A 85 -20.71 -0.52 1.05
C LEU A 85 -20.79 -0.29 2.56
N GLU A 86 -20.58 0.95 2.98
CA GLU A 86 -20.67 1.35 4.38
C GLU A 86 -21.15 2.79 4.49
N GLY A 87 -22.18 3.04 5.31
CA GLY A 87 -22.70 4.40 5.50
C GLY A 87 -23.15 5.10 4.21
N GLY A 88 -23.58 4.32 3.20
CA GLY A 88 -23.94 4.83 1.87
C GLY A 88 -22.76 5.14 0.95
N GLN A 89 -21.53 4.82 1.36
CA GLN A 89 -20.32 5.01 0.56
C GLN A 89 -19.72 3.68 0.13
N HIS A 90 -19.25 3.61 -1.11
CA HIS A 90 -18.48 2.46 -1.59
C HIS A 90 -17.06 2.53 -1.06
N THR A 91 -16.56 1.42 -0.53
CA THR A 91 -15.16 1.30 -0.04
C THR A 91 -14.24 0.74 -1.13
N GLY A 92 -14.79 -0.05 -2.06
CA GLY A 92 -14.00 -0.79 -3.05
C GLY A 92 -13.16 -1.90 -2.45
N GLY A 93 -13.54 -2.40 -1.26
CA GLY A 93 -12.82 -3.45 -0.56
C GLY A 93 -11.73 -2.95 0.38
N MET A 94 -11.37 -1.66 0.35
CA MET A 94 -10.35 -1.10 1.25
C MET A 94 -10.86 0.14 2.00
N PHE A 95 -10.32 0.41 3.19
CA PHE A 95 -10.54 1.70 3.84
C PHE A 95 -9.47 2.73 3.45
N PRO A 96 -9.84 4.02 3.44
CA PRO A 96 -8.84 5.08 3.46
C PRO A 96 -7.90 4.92 4.68
N PRO A 97 -6.57 5.03 4.50
CA PRO A 97 -5.58 4.84 5.55
C PRO A 97 -5.85 5.56 6.88
N ALA A 98 -6.24 6.83 6.84
CA ALA A 98 -6.57 7.59 8.04
C ALA A 98 -7.79 7.02 8.79
N MET A 99 -8.79 6.52 8.05
CA MET A 99 -9.96 5.87 8.64
C MET A 99 -9.58 4.53 9.29
N ALA A 100 -8.74 3.74 8.63
CA ALA A 100 -8.25 2.47 9.17
C ALA A 100 -7.50 2.65 10.50
N MET A 101 -6.66 3.70 10.60
CA MET A 101 -5.97 4.05 11.86
C MET A 101 -6.93 4.39 13.00
N VAL A 102 -8.01 5.12 12.72
CA VAL A 102 -9.03 5.45 13.75
C VAL A 102 -9.83 4.21 14.16
N ARG A 103 -10.12 3.33 13.21
CA ARG A 103 -10.92 2.11 13.45
C ARG A 103 -10.14 0.98 14.08
N GLY A 104 -8.82 0.95 13.89
CA GLY A 104 -7.96 -0.12 14.40
C GLY A 104 -8.04 -1.42 13.60
N TRP A 105 -8.49 -1.40 12.34
CA TRP A 105 -8.59 -2.60 11.50
C TRP A 105 -8.60 -2.33 10.00
N GLY A 106 -8.28 -3.36 9.21
CA GLY A 106 -8.29 -3.37 7.74
C GLY A 106 -7.78 -4.69 7.19
N ASP A 107 -7.91 -4.90 5.88
CA ASP A 107 -7.35 -6.04 5.15
C ASP A 107 -5.94 -5.73 4.60
N CYS A 108 -5.40 -6.61 3.75
CA CYS A 108 -4.05 -6.46 3.19
C CYS A 108 -3.88 -5.15 2.39
N ASP A 109 -4.87 -4.79 1.56
CA ASP A 109 -4.89 -3.53 0.81
C ASP A 109 -4.86 -2.32 1.74
N THR A 110 -5.77 -2.30 2.72
CA THR A 110 -5.91 -1.20 3.69
C THR A 110 -4.65 -1.03 4.53
N LYS A 111 -4.11 -2.14 5.06
CA LYS A 111 -2.93 -2.13 5.95
C LYS A 111 -1.68 -1.74 5.18
N THR A 112 -1.53 -2.22 3.94
CA THR A 112 -0.47 -1.74 3.04
C THR A 112 -0.62 -0.25 2.77
N GLY A 113 -1.85 0.23 2.54
CA GLY A 113 -2.12 1.64 2.34
C GLY A 113 -1.75 2.52 3.54
N VAL A 114 -2.01 2.05 4.76
CA VAL A 114 -1.58 2.72 6.01
C VAL A 114 -0.07 2.81 6.08
N LEU A 115 0.62 1.68 5.95
CA LEU A 115 2.07 1.65 6.05
C LEU A 115 2.71 2.54 4.98
N ALA A 116 2.29 2.39 3.72
CA ALA A 116 2.80 3.18 2.61
C ALA A 116 2.59 4.70 2.82
N SER A 117 1.43 5.09 3.36
CA SER A 117 1.13 6.50 3.66
C SER A 117 2.01 7.06 4.78
N ILE A 118 2.34 6.26 5.80
CA ILE A 118 3.29 6.64 6.86
C ILE A 118 4.70 6.78 6.28
N LEU A 119 5.19 5.74 5.61
CA LEU A 119 6.55 5.67 5.09
C LEU A 119 6.84 6.76 4.04
N SER A 120 5.82 7.16 3.26
CA SER A 120 5.90 8.25 2.28
C SER A 120 6.16 9.64 2.89
N ASN A 121 6.02 9.80 4.22
CA ASN A 121 6.38 11.05 4.89
C ASN A 121 7.87 11.15 5.22
N TRP A 122 8.64 10.06 5.12
CA TRP A 122 10.07 10.08 5.38
C TRP A 122 10.84 10.33 4.09
N SER A 123 11.84 11.20 4.15
CA SER A 123 12.65 11.58 3.00
C SER A 123 13.34 10.37 2.38
N GLN A 124 13.44 10.35 1.05
CA GLN A 124 14.15 9.32 0.28
C GLN A 124 13.55 7.90 0.32
N THR A 125 12.44 7.70 1.02
CA THR A 125 11.70 6.43 0.97
C THR A 125 11.10 6.24 -0.41
N ARG A 126 11.54 5.21 -1.12
CA ARG A 126 10.92 4.77 -2.37
C ARG A 126 10.23 3.44 -2.12
N ILE A 127 8.93 3.40 -2.36
CA ILE A 127 8.10 2.22 -2.10
C ILE A 127 7.19 1.95 -3.29
N VAL A 128 6.85 0.70 -3.47
CA VAL A 128 5.91 0.24 -4.50
C VAL A 128 4.93 -0.75 -3.88
N GLY A 129 3.67 -0.71 -4.30
CA GLY A 129 2.72 -1.77 -4.07
C GLY A 129 3.04 -2.98 -4.94
N VAL A 130 2.71 -4.16 -4.44
CA VAL A 130 2.90 -5.43 -5.12
C VAL A 130 1.58 -6.17 -5.03
N ALA A 131 0.88 -6.26 -6.15
CA ALA A 131 -0.37 -7.01 -6.24
C ALA A 131 -0.09 -8.41 -6.79
N VAL A 132 -0.47 -9.42 -6.02
CA VAL A 132 -0.50 -10.83 -6.44
C VAL A 132 -1.97 -11.31 -6.43
N PRO A 133 -2.29 -12.50 -6.96
CA PRO A 133 -3.66 -13.02 -6.87
C PRO A 133 -4.15 -13.05 -5.41
N GLU A 134 -5.31 -12.43 -5.16
CA GLU A 134 -6.01 -12.38 -3.87
C GLU A 134 -5.22 -11.76 -2.69
N HIS A 135 -4.07 -11.14 -2.94
CA HIS A 135 -3.26 -10.54 -1.88
C HIS A 135 -2.49 -9.30 -2.36
N TYR A 136 -2.22 -8.39 -1.43
CA TYR A 136 -1.55 -7.13 -1.71
C TYR A 136 -0.57 -6.80 -0.60
N LEU A 137 0.67 -6.55 -1.01
CA LEU A 137 1.78 -6.20 -0.14
C LEU A 137 2.55 -5.03 -0.73
N MET A 138 3.74 -4.75 -0.20
CA MET A 138 4.59 -3.69 -0.74
C MET A 138 6.06 -4.07 -0.74
N ALA A 139 6.87 -3.25 -1.39
CA ALA A 139 8.32 -3.37 -1.36
C ALA A 139 8.96 -1.99 -1.16
N ILE A 140 10.07 -1.95 -0.44
CA ILE A 140 10.85 -0.75 -0.16
C ILE A 140 12.20 -0.82 -0.87
N PHE A 141 12.61 0.28 -1.49
CA PHE A 141 13.94 0.39 -2.08
C PHE A 141 14.99 0.36 -0.99
N ARG A 142 15.72 -0.76 -0.91
CA ARG A 142 16.92 -0.95 -0.09
C ARG A 142 17.71 -2.12 -0.65
N LEU A 143 18.99 -2.21 -0.31
CA LEU A 143 19.80 -3.37 -0.65
C LEU A 143 19.29 -4.59 0.15
N PRO A 144 18.94 -5.72 -0.49
CA PRO A 144 18.53 -6.92 0.22
C PRO A 144 19.66 -7.49 1.07
N ALA A 145 19.35 -7.83 2.33
CA ALA A 145 20.24 -8.63 3.16
C ALA A 145 20.20 -10.11 2.73
N LYS A 146 21.14 -10.91 3.25
CA LYS A 146 21.15 -12.35 2.98
C LYS A 146 19.85 -12.99 3.48
N GLY A 147 19.07 -13.54 2.55
CA GLY A 147 17.80 -14.21 2.84
C GLY A 147 16.57 -13.31 2.77
N ASP A 148 16.73 -12.00 2.50
CA ASP A 148 15.61 -11.11 2.26
C ASP A 148 14.87 -11.52 0.98
N ALA A 149 13.54 -11.58 1.06
CA ALA A 149 12.68 -11.64 -0.10
C ALA A 149 12.62 -10.25 -0.76
N PHE A 150 12.84 -10.19 -2.07
CA PHE A 150 12.87 -8.94 -2.82
C PHE A 150 12.32 -9.13 -4.24
N ILE A 151 11.97 -8.03 -4.89
CA ILE A 151 11.63 -7.96 -6.32
C ILE A 151 12.53 -6.95 -7.02
N GLU A 152 12.65 -7.09 -8.34
CA GLU A 152 13.33 -6.11 -9.17
C GLU A 152 12.33 -5.20 -9.87
N TYR A 153 12.58 -3.90 -9.83
CA TYR A 153 11.77 -2.89 -10.50
C TYR A 153 12.66 -1.80 -11.08
N LYS A 154 12.58 -1.59 -12.41
CA LYS A 154 13.39 -0.60 -13.14
C LYS A 154 14.90 -0.75 -12.87
N GLY A 155 15.38 -1.99 -12.81
CA GLY A 155 16.80 -2.31 -12.56
C GLY A 155 17.27 -2.06 -11.12
N LEU A 156 16.35 -1.84 -10.19
CA LEU A 156 16.64 -1.64 -8.78
C LEU A 156 15.97 -2.74 -7.95
N GLN A 157 16.61 -3.14 -6.86
CA GLN A 157 16.06 -4.12 -5.92
C GLN A 157 15.19 -3.42 -4.87
N TYR A 158 14.05 -4.03 -4.60
CA TYR A 158 13.10 -3.60 -3.58
C TYR A 158 12.79 -4.77 -2.66
N VAL A 159 13.10 -4.62 -1.38
CA VAL A 159 12.84 -5.65 -0.36
C VAL A 159 11.36 -5.67 -0.04
N LEU A 160 10.77 -6.87 -0.05
CA LEU A 160 9.35 -7.08 0.24
C LEU A 160 9.03 -6.80 1.71
N ILE A 161 7.84 -6.28 1.95
CA ILE A 161 7.27 -6.04 3.26
C ILE A 161 5.84 -6.59 3.23
N GLU A 162 5.49 -7.39 4.24
CA GLU A 162 4.16 -7.98 4.43
C GLU A 162 3.36 -7.21 5.52
N PRO A 163 2.49 -6.25 5.17
CA PRO A 163 1.83 -5.43 6.19
C PRO A 163 0.59 -6.10 6.80
N ALA A 164 0.02 -7.12 6.16
CA ALA A 164 -1.28 -7.68 6.54
C ALA A 164 -1.30 -8.25 7.97
N GLY A 165 -0.24 -8.96 8.37
CA GLY A 165 -0.17 -9.64 9.67
C GLY A 165 -1.38 -10.57 9.93
N PRO A 166 -1.70 -10.92 11.19
CA PRO A 166 -0.98 -10.61 12.42
C PRO A 166 0.22 -11.55 12.57
N ALA A 167 1.37 -11.11 12.06
CA ALA A 167 2.64 -11.82 12.17
C ALA A 167 3.70 -10.75 12.32
N TRP A 168 4.70 -10.97 13.18
CA TRP A 168 5.81 -10.04 13.36
C TRP A 168 6.86 -10.33 12.28
N LEU A 169 6.53 -9.99 11.04
CA LEU A 169 7.40 -10.21 9.89
C LEU A 169 8.20 -8.94 9.64
N PRO A 170 9.52 -8.92 9.89
CA PRO A 170 10.36 -7.78 9.55
C PRO A 170 10.42 -7.61 8.02
N PRO A 171 10.77 -6.41 7.51
CA PRO A 171 11.09 -6.22 6.10
C PRO A 171 12.09 -7.28 5.60
N GLY A 172 11.78 -7.90 4.47
CA GLY A 172 12.53 -9.05 3.92
C GLY A 172 11.92 -10.41 4.24
N GLN A 173 10.97 -10.48 5.17
CA GLN A 173 10.19 -11.68 5.45
C GLN A 173 8.74 -11.50 5.00
N VAL A 174 8.19 -12.53 4.37
CA VAL A 174 6.83 -12.56 3.83
C VAL A 174 6.12 -13.85 4.25
N GLY A 175 4.81 -13.91 4.03
CA GLY A 175 4.03 -15.12 4.27
C GLY A 175 4.52 -16.30 3.42
N VAL A 176 4.26 -17.52 3.88
CA VAL A 176 4.71 -18.76 3.23
C VAL A 176 4.21 -18.88 1.78
N ASP A 177 3.03 -18.33 1.49
CA ASP A 177 2.40 -18.41 0.16
C ASP A 177 2.80 -17.26 -0.77
N THR A 178 3.43 -16.19 -0.25
CA THR A 178 3.76 -15.01 -1.03
C THR A 178 4.81 -15.29 -2.11
N MET A 179 5.87 -16.03 -1.77
CA MET A 179 6.92 -16.35 -2.75
C MET A 179 6.43 -17.28 -3.87
N PRO A 180 5.68 -18.35 -3.59
CA PRO A 180 5.00 -19.13 -4.62
C PRO A 180 4.12 -18.26 -5.55
N MET A 181 3.33 -17.33 -5.00
CA MET A 181 2.48 -16.44 -5.80
C MET A 181 3.28 -15.52 -6.71
N LEU A 182 4.41 -14.98 -6.24
CA LEU A 182 5.29 -14.14 -7.07
C LEU A 182 5.94 -14.92 -8.22
N GLN A 183 6.13 -16.23 -8.07
CA GLN A 183 6.73 -17.12 -9.05
C GLN A 183 5.69 -17.82 -9.94
N ALA A 184 4.39 -17.64 -9.65
CA ALA A 184 3.30 -18.27 -10.39
C ALA A 184 3.15 -17.68 -11.81
N ALA A 185 2.47 -18.42 -12.68
CA ALA A 185 2.31 -18.05 -14.08
C ALA A 185 1.47 -16.77 -14.26
N GLU A 186 0.53 -16.52 -13.34
CA GLU A 186 -0.27 -15.30 -13.26
C GLU A 186 0.60 -14.06 -12.99
N GLY A 187 1.78 -14.26 -12.40
CA GLY A 187 2.74 -13.21 -12.06
C GLY A 187 2.21 -12.23 -11.01
N PHE A 188 2.83 -11.06 -10.99
CA PHE A 188 2.47 -9.97 -10.09
C PHE A 188 2.50 -8.62 -10.81
N ARG A 189 1.82 -7.63 -10.24
CA ARG A 189 1.83 -6.25 -10.74
C ARG A 189 2.48 -5.33 -9.73
N ILE A 190 3.35 -4.46 -10.23
CA ILE A 190 3.99 -3.42 -9.42
C ILE A 190 3.18 -2.14 -9.56
N GLU A 191 2.81 -1.53 -8.43
CA GLU A 191 2.00 -0.33 -8.35
C GLU A 191 2.75 0.78 -7.60
N PRO A 192 3.47 1.67 -8.29
CA PRO A 192 4.31 2.67 -7.62
C PRO A 192 3.53 3.62 -6.72
N PHE A 193 4.05 3.89 -5.52
CA PHE A 193 3.51 4.91 -4.63
C PHE A 193 4.35 6.18 -4.75
N GLY A 194 3.71 7.29 -5.13
CA GLY A 194 4.37 8.60 -5.30
C GLY A 194 4.68 8.95 -6.75
N ALA A 195 4.33 10.21 -7.08
CA ALA A 195 4.43 10.92 -8.35
C ALA A 195 4.07 10.14 -9.63
N ASN A 196 2.90 10.48 -10.19
CA ASN A 196 2.57 10.27 -11.59
C ASN A 196 3.79 10.51 -12.50
N PRO A 197 4.03 9.66 -13.51
CA PRO A 197 5.01 9.95 -14.53
C PRO A 197 4.45 11.00 -15.49
N GLY A 198 4.74 12.27 -15.23
CA GLY A 198 4.49 13.35 -16.20
C GLY A 198 3.05 13.81 -16.33
#